data_AF-A0A2V7Y9D8-F1
#
_entry.id   AF-A0A2V7Y9D8-F1
#
_cell.length_a   1.000
_cell.length_b   1.000
_cell.length_c   1.000
_cell.angle_alpha   90.00
_cell.angle_beta   90.00
_cell.angle_gamma   90.00
#
_symmetry.space_group_name_H-M   'P 1'
#
loop_
_entity.id
_entity.type
_entity.pdbx_description
1 polymer ?
#
loop_
_entity_poly.entity_id
_entity_poly.type
_entity_poly.pdbx_seq_one_letter_code
_entity_poly.pdbx_strand_id
1 'polypeptide(L)'
;MSRAVITGGAGFLGSHLCERALAEGHEVVCVDNLLTGRLENLKHLLHRDDFQFREHDVSKPYEIEGPVDYILHFASPASPIDYLELPIQTLKVGSLGTHNSLGLAKAKGARFLLASTSEVYGDPLEHPQKETYWGNVNPVGPRGVYDE
;
A
#
# COMPACT_ATOMS: atom_id res chain seq x y z
N MET A 1 23.39 -1.68 -0.18
CA MET A 1 22.28 -0.96 0.47
C MET A 1 21.15 -0.95 -0.53
N SER A 2 19.97 -1.46 -0.18
CA SER A 2 18.82 -1.49 -1.09
C SER A 2 17.83 -0.38 -0.75
N ARG A 3 17.05 0.04 -1.74
CA ARG A 3 16.07 1.12 -1.62
C ARG A 3 14.65 0.61 -1.79
N ALA A 4 13.82 0.86 -0.78
CA ALA A 4 12.43 0.46 -0.74
C ALA A 4 11.50 1.66 -0.92
N VAL A 5 10.49 1.50 -1.77
CA VAL A 5 9.34 2.41 -1.85
C VAL A 5 8.21 1.81 -1.04
N ILE A 6 7.70 2.54 -0.06
CA ILE A 6 6.58 2.10 0.78
C ILE A 6 5.43 3.05 0.53
N THR A 7 4.40 2.58 -0.18
CA THR A 7 3.19 3.38 -0.41
C THR A 7 2.23 3.18 0.76
N GLY A 8 1.54 4.22 1.22
CA GLY A 8 0.73 4.13 2.45
C GLY A 8 1.60 4.14 3.71
N GLY A 9 2.84 4.61 3.58
CA GLY A 9 3.85 4.58 4.65
C GLY A 9 3.53 5.50 5.83
N ALA A 10 2.63 6.47 5.69
CA ALA A 10 2.17 7.29 6.81
C ALA A 10 0.97 6.66 7.56
N GLY A 11 0.49 5.50 7.11
CA GLY A 11 -0.55 4.71 7.78
C GLY A 11 -0.03 3.92 8.99
N PHE A 12 -0.93 3.15 9.61
CA PHE A 12 -0.60 2.35 10.79
C PHE A 12 0.53 1.34 10.54
N LEU A 13 0.30 0.33 9.68
CA LEU A 13 1.33 -0.66 9.37
C LEU A 13 2.50 -0.08 8.57
N GLY A 14 2.20 0.84 7.63
CA GLY A 14 3.20 1.43 6.75
C GLY A 14 4.30 2.18 7.49
N SER A 15 3.98 2.88 8.58
CA SER A 15 4.97 3.64 9.35
C SER A 15 5.94 2.73 10.12
N HIS A 16 5.43 1.67 10.73
CA HIS A 16 6.26 0.62 11.33
C HIS A 16 7.12 -0.11 10.30
N LEU A 17 6.62 -0.31 9.08
CA LEU A 17 7.39 -0.91 7.99
C LEU A 17 8.52 0.02 7.53
N CYS A 18 8.28 1.34 7.45
CA CYS A 18 9.31 2.33 7.19
C CYS A 18 10.41 2.27 8.26
N GLU A 19 10.03 2.32 9.53
CA GLU A 19 10.95 2.25 10.67
C GLU A 19 11.78 0.97 10.63
N ARG A 20 11.15 -0.19 10.39
CA ARG A 20 11.85 -1.48 10.33
C ARG A 20 12.85 -1.54 9.18
N ALA A 21 12.46 -1.11 7.98
CA ALA A 21 13.34 -1.14 6.82
C ALA A 21 14.57 -0.24 7.02
N LEU A 22 14.39 0.96 7.59
CA LEU A 22 15.50 1.85 7.96
C LEU A 22 16.41 1.23 9.02
N ALA A 23 15.84 0.54 10.02
CA ALA A 23 16.61 -0.15 11.06
C ALA A 23 17.43 -1.33 10.51
N GLU A 24 17.00 -1.94 9.40
CA GLU A 24 17.75 -2.97 8.66
C GLU A 24 18.80 -2.38 7.70
N GLY A 25 18.91 -1.04 7.62
CA GLY A 25 19.89 -0.35 6.78
C GLY A 25 19.44 -0.18 5.33
N HIS A 26 18.14 -0.19 5.06
CA HIS A 26 17.58 0.18 3.76
C HIS A 26 17.31 1.67 3.67
N GLU A 27 17.43 2.25 2.48
CA GLU A 27 16.86 3.57 2.20
C GLU A 27 15.37 3.44 1.95
N VAL A 28 14.56 4.37 2.47
CA VAL A 28 13.11 4.33 2.34
C VAL A 28 12.57 5.60 1.68
N VAL A 29 11.77 5.40 0.65
CA VAL A 29 10.89 6.45 0.09
C VAL A 29 9.46 6.12 0.48
N CYS A 30 8.94 6.86 1.45
CA CYS A 30 7.53 6.79 1.85
C CYS A 30 6.69 7.62 0.87
N VAL A 31 5.68 7.00 0.27
CA VAL A 31 4.70 7.66 -0.62
C VAL A 31 3.33 7.60 0.01
N ASP A 32 2.72 8.73 0.33
CA ASP A 32 1.41 8.77 0.98
C ASP A 32 0.66 10.05 0.60
N ASN A 33 -0.66 10.04 0.48
CA ASN A 33 -1.45 11.25 0.23
C ASN A 33 -2.13 11.79 1.50
N LEU A 34 -1.88 11.19 2.65
CA LEU A 34 -2.43 11.55 3.96
C LEU A 34 -3.96 11.51 4.01
N LEU A 35 -4.60 10.72 3.13
CA LEU A 35 -6.05 10.56 3.12
C LEU A 35 -6.55 9.96 4.44
N THR A 36 -5.89 8.90 4.91
CA THR A 36 -6.10 8.28 6.23
C THR A 36 -4.82 8.21 7.07
N GLY A 37 -3.66 8.35 6.42
CA GLY A 37 -2.34 8.42 7.06
C GLY A 37 -2.12 9.74 7.80
N ARG A 38 -1.10 9.77 8.67
CA ARG A 38 -0.76 10.93 9.50
C ARG A 38 0.74 11.16 9.51
N LEU A 39 1.18 12.39 9.26
CA LEU A 39 2.61 12.74 9.30
C LEU A 39 3.23 12.52 10.67
N GLU A 40 2.43 12.59 11.73
CA GLU A 40 2.86 12.31 13.11
C GLU A 40 3.46 10.91 13.25
N ASN A 41 2.97 9.92 12.48
CA ASN A 41 3.49 8.55 12.48
C ASN A 41 4.93 8.49 11.94
N LEU A 42 5.33 9.46 11.12
CA LEU A 42 6.65 9.53 10.47
C LEU A 42 7.59 10.54 11.12
N LYS A 43 7.12 11.34 12.09
CA LYS A 43 7.87 12.48 12.66
C LYS A 43 9.28 12.09 13.13
N HIS A 44 9.43 10.90 13.68
CA HIS A 44 10.71 10.38 14.18
C HIS A 44 11.69 9.96 13.07
N LEU A 45 11.22 9.81 11.83
CA LEU A 45 12.01 9.41 10.65
C LEU A 45 12.43 10.60 9.78
N LEU A 46 11.72 11.74 9.85
CA LEU A 46 11.91 12.91 8.98
C LEU A 46 13.31 13.53 9.02
N HIS A 47 14.10 13.26 10.07
CA HIS A 47 15.44 13.80 10.25
C HIS A 47 16.55 12.85 9.76
N ARG A 48 16.21 11.70 9.20
CA ARG A 48 17.19 10.74 8.70
C ARG A 48 17.51 11.00 7.23
N ASP A 49 18.79 10.90 6.88
CA ASP A 49 19.26 11.09 5.51
C ASP A 49 18.86 9.95 4.56
N ASP A 50 18.57 8.77 5.12
CA ASP A 50 18.13 7.57 4.38
C ASP A 50 16.59 7.44 4.30
N PHE A 51 15.86 8.46 4.75
CA PHE A 51 14.40 8.52 4.66
C PHE A 51 13.93 9.72 3.83
N GLN A 52 13.02 9.46 2.90
CA GLN A 52 12.36 10.49 2.11
C GLN A 52 10.84 10.33 2.21
N PHE A 53 10.14 11.39 2.60
CA PHE A 53 8.69 11.47 2.47
C PHE A 53 8.30 12.17 1.17
N ARG A 54 7.31 11.60 0.48
CA ARG A 54 6.68 12.18 -0.70
C ARG A 54 5.17 12.16 -0.55
N GLU A 55 4.58 13.35 -0.46
CA GLU A 55 3.13 13.49 -0.49
C GLU A 55 2.61 13.25 -1.91
N HIS A 56 1.96 12.12 -2.17
CA HIS A 56 1.45 11.76 -3.50
C HIS A 56 0.35 10.71 -3.46
N ASP A 57 -0.65 10.87 -4.32
CA ASP A 57 -1.73 9.91 -4.56
C ASP A 57 -1.31 8.91 -5.65
N VAL A 58 -1.06 7.67 -5.24
CA VAL A 58 -0.56 6.61 -6.13
C VAL A 58 -1.54 6.21 -7.24
N SER A 59 -2.83 6.58 -7.15
CA SER A 59 -3.77 6.41 -8.26
C SER A 59 -3.44 7.31 -9.47
N LYS A 60 -2.54 8.29 -9.28
CA LYS A 60 -1.94 9.11 -10.33
C LYS A 60 -0.53 8.62 -10.66
N PRO A 61 -0.08 8.72 -11.92
CA PRO A 61 1.28 8.36 -12.31
C PRO A 61 2.35 9.05 -11.44
N TYR A 62 3.41 8.31 -11.11
CA TYR A 62 4.54 8.81 -10.34
C TYR A 62 5.83 8.06 -10.68
N GLU A 63 6.95 8.74 -10.46
CA GLU A 63 8.29 8.21 -10.70
C GLU A 63 9.14 8.44 -9.47
N ILE A 64 10.02 7.50 -9.13
CA ILE A 64 11.01 7.66 -8.07
C ILE A 64 12.38 7.78 -8.72
N GLU A 65 13.14 8.82 -8.36
CA GLU A 65 14.49 9.04 -8.88
C GLU A 65 15.45 7.97 -8.35
N GLY A 66 16.43 7.57 -9.17
CA GLY A 66 17.43 6.57 -8.78
C GLY A 66 16.93 5.11 -8.83
N PRO A 67 17.74 4.17 -8.31
CA PRO A 67 17.40 2.75 -8.24
C PRO A 67 16.32 2.47 -7.19
N VAL A 68 15.51 1.44 -7.42
CA VAL A 68 14.51 0.93 -6.47
C VAL A 68 14.56 -0.58 -6.54
N ASP A 69 14.75 -1.24 -5.40
CA ASP A 69 14.85 -2.70 -5.32
C ASP A 69 13.51 -3.34 -4.91
N TYR A 70 12.75 -2.63 -4.06
CA TYR A 70 11.50 -3.11 -3.50
C TYR A 70 10.41 -2.04 -3.57
N ILE A 71 9.19 -2.47 -3.88
CA ILE A 71 7.97 -1.67 -3.73
C ILE A 71 7.02 -2.45 -2.84
N LEU A 72 6.77 -1.93 -1.65
CA LEU A 72 5.86 -2.49 -0.65
C LEU A 72 4.57 -1.67 -0.70
N HIS A 73 3.56 -2.20 -1.38
CA HIS A 73 2.32 -1.49 -1.70
C HIS A 73 1.26 -1.68 -0.61
N PHE A 74 1.18 -0.72 0.31
CA PHE A 74 0.23 -0.68 1.44
C PHE A 74 -0.77 0.49 1.35
N ALA A 75 -0.79 1.24 0.24
CA ALA A 75 -1.69 2.39 0.09
C ALA A 75 -3.11 1.90 -0.20
N SER A 76 -3.97 1.89 0.81
CA SER A 76 -5.41 1.69 0.67
C SER A 76 -6.14 2.12 1.95
N PRO A 77 -7.34 2.72 1.87
CA PRO A 77 -8.25 2.80 3.01
C PRO A 77 -8.60 1.38 3.50
N ALA A 78 -8.29 1.06 4.76
CA ALA A 78 -8.37 -0.31 5.27
C ALA A 78 -9.50 -0.54 6.31
N SER A 79 -10.09 0.53 6.85
CA SER A 79 -11.19 0.43 7.81
C SER A 79 -12.54 0.29 7.09
N PRO A 80 -13.49 -0.53 7.60
CA PRO A 80 -14.85 -0.57 7.09
C PRO A 80 -15.58 0.75 6.99
N ILE A 81 -15.27 1.67 7.89
CA ILE A 81 -15.83 3.01 7.85
C ILE A 81 -15.23 3.78 6.66
N ASP A 82 -13.91 3.75 6.52
CA ASP A 82 -13.19 4.55 5.53
C ASP A 82 -13.55 4.16 4.09
N TYR A 83 -13.60 2.86 3.75
CA TYR A 83 -13.92 2.47 2.37
C TYR A 83 -15.41 2.66 2.00
N LEU A 84 -16.30 2.75 3.00
CA LEU A 84 -17.70 3.13 2.77
C LEU A 84 -17.88 4.64 2.59
N GLU A 85 -17.09 5.45 3.28
CA GLU A 85 -17.07 6.91 3.11
C GLU A 85 -16.29 7.35 1.86
N LEU A 86 -15.29 6.58 1.46
CA LEU A 86 -14.36 6.86 0.35
C LEU A 86 -14.38 5.77 -0.75
N PRO A 87 -15.55 5.34 -1.26
CA PRO A 87 -15.65 4.16 -2.13
C PRO A 87 -14.94 4.36 -3.47
N ILE A 88 -15.01 5.56 -4.06
CA ILE A 88 -14.36 5.86 -5.33
C ILE A 88 -12.84 5.91 -5.18
N GLN A 89 -12.35 6.45 -4.07
CA GLN A 89 -10.93 6.51 -3.76
C GLN A 89 -10.37 5.11 -3.52
N THR A 90 -11.11 4.27 -2.79
CA THR A 90 -10.75 2.87 -2.51
C THR A 90 -10.64 2.08 -3.83
N LEU A 91 -11.66 2.16 -4.69
CA LEU A 91 -11.63 1.51 -6.00
C LEU A 91 -10.46 2.01 -6.88
N LYS A 92 -10.23 3.33 -6.92
CA LYS A 92 -9.14 3.91 -7.71
C LYS A 92 -7.76 3.50 -7.21
N VAL A 93 -7.54 3.44 -5.90
CA VAL A 93 -6.23 3.07 -5.37
C VAL A 93 -5.98 1.56 -5.52
N GLY A 94 -7.00 0.72 -5.31
CA GLY A 94 -6.93 -0.73 -5.55
C GLY A 94 -6.59 -1.07 -7.00
N SER A 95 -7.21 -0.36 -7.95
CA SER A 95 -6.97 -0.57 -9.39
C SER A 95 -5.81 0.27 -9.96
N LEU A 96 -5.96 1.60 -10.03
CA LEU A 96 -4.99 2.49 -10.66
C LEU A 96 -3.73 2.65 -9.82
N GLY A 97 -3.85 2.64 -8.48
CA GLY A 97 -2.71 2.67 -7.58
C GLY A 97 -1.79 1.47 -7.77
N THR A 98 -2.38 0.27 -7.79
CA THR A 98 -1.65 -0.96 -8.12
C THR A 98 -1.05 -0.92 -9.52
N HIS A 99 -1.82 -0.48 -10.52
CA HIS A 99 -1.33 -0.36 -11.91
C HIS A 99 -0.09 0.54 -12.02
N ASN A 100 -0.15 1.75 -11.45
CA ASN A 100 0.96 2.70 -11.50
C ASN A 100 2.19 2.16 -10.74
N SER A 101 1.97 1.53 -9.58
CA SER A 101 3.04 0.98 -8.75
C SER A 101 3.72 -0.23 -9.41
N LEU A 102 2.96 -1.07 -10.13
CA LEU A 102 3.49 -2.14 -10.99
C LEU A 102 4.25 -1.57 -12.19
N GLY A 103 3.78 -0.48 -12.78
CA GLY A 103 4.49 0.27 -13.81
C GLY A 103 5.87 0.73 -13.34
N LEU A 104 5.93 1.31 -12.13
CA LEU A 104 7.18 1.68 -11.47
C LEU A 104 8.06 0.45 -11.21
N ALA A 105 7.51 -0.65 -10.68
CA ALA A 105 8.25 -1.89 -10.43
C ALA A 105 8.91 -2.40 -11.72
N LYS A 106 8.15 -2.46 -12.81
CA LYS A 106 8.64 -2.88 -14.12
C LYS A 106 9.75 -1.96 -14.64
N ALA A 107 9.56 -0.64 -14.54
CA ALA A 107 10.54 0.34 -15.01
C ALA A 107 11.87 0.27 -14.23
N LYS A 108 11.82 -0.10 -12.94
CA LYS A 108 12.99 -0.18 -12.06
C LYS A 108 13.60 -1.58 -11.96
N GLY A 109 12.91 -2.61 -12.47
CA GLY A 109 13.27 -4.01 -12.20
C GLY A 109 13.09 -4.40 -10.73
N ALA A 110 12.22 -3.68 -10.01
CA ALA A 110 12.01 -3.86 -8.58
C ALA A 110 11.10 -5.06 -8.28
N ARG A 111 11.30 -5.68 -7.11
CA ARG A 111 10.35 -6.65 -6.57
C ARG A 111 9.14 -5.92 -5.99
N PHE A 112 7.95 -6.37 -6.35
CA PHE A 112 6.69 -5.81 -5.87
C PHE A 112 6.05 -6.74 -4.84
N LEU A 113 5.58 -6.17 -3.73
CA LEU A 113 4.76 -6.84 -2.72
C LEU A 113 3.45 -6.07 -2.57
N LEU A 114 2.33 -6.79 -2.67
CA LEU A 114 0.99 -6.24 -2.43
C LEU A 114 0.52 -6.62 -1.03
N ALA A 115 0.10 -5.63 -0.24
CA ALA A 115 -0.64 -5.88 0.99
C ALA A 115 -2.11 -6.15 0.64
N SER A 116 -2.40 -7.41 0.29
CA SER A 116 -3.77 -7.90 0.10
C SER A 116 -4.46 -8.12 1.47
N THR A 117 -5.61 -8.78 1.49
CA THR A 117 -6.48 -8.89 2.67
C THR A 117 -7.17 -10.25 2.70
N SER A 118 -7.66 -10.68 3.87
CA SER A 118 -8.54 -11.85 3.96
C SER A 118 -9.91 -11.61 3.32
N GLU A 119 -10.29 -10.36 3.06
CA GLU A 119 -11.58 -10.02 2.42
C GLU A 119 -11.69 -10.56 0.99
N VAL A 120 -10.59 -10.94 0.34
CA VAL A 120 -10.62 -11.66 -0.94
C VAL A 120 -11.35 -13.01 -0.83
N TYR A 121 -11.47 -13.55 0.39
CA TYR A 121 -12.24 -14.77 0.65
C TYR A 121 -13.74 -14.51 0.88
N GLY A 122 -14.15 -13.26 1.13
CA GLY A 122 -15.55 -12.84 1.32
C GLY A 122 -16.24 -13.50 2.51
N ASP A 123 -17.41 -14.09 2.27
CA ASP A 123 -18.14 -14.93 3.24
C ASP A 123 -17.82 -16.42 2.96
N PRO A 124 -16.72 -16.95 3.51
CA PRO A 124 -16.12 -18.19 3.04
C PRO A 124 -17.00 -19.41 3.30
N LEU A 125 -17.05 -20.29 2.31
CA LEU A 125 -17.73 -21.59 2.40
C LEU A 125 -16.80 -22.72 2.88
N GLU A 126 -15.52 -22.40 3.12
CA GLU A 126 -14.48 -23.33 3.58
C GLU A 126 -13.83 -22.87 4.89
N HIS A 127 -13.40 -23.82 5.73
CA HIS A 127 -12.69 -23.55 6.98
C HIS A 127 -11.57 -24.57 7.27
N PRO A 128 -10.33 -24.12 7.58
CA PRO A 128 -9.85 -22.74 7.48
C PRO A 128 -9.71 -22.30 6.02
N GLN A 129 -9.58 -20.98 5.79
CA GLN A 129 -9.35 -20.44 4.44
C GLN A 129 -7.90 -20.69 4.04
N LYS A 130 -7.71 -21.42 2.94
CA LYS A 130 -6.40 -21.66 2.32
C LYS A 130 -6.24 -20.75 1.11
N GLU A 131 -5.00 -20.49 0.70
CA GLU A 131 -4.66 -19.65 -0.45
C GLU A 131 -5.15 -20.23 -1.80
N THR A 132 -5.55 -21.50 -1.82
CA THR A 132 -6.19 -22.12 -3.00
C THR A 132 -7.68 -21.81 -3.12
N TYR A 133 -8.32 -21.29 -2.06
CA TYR A 133 -9.74 -20.97 -2.06
C TYR A 133 -10.00 -19.71 -2.90
N TRP A 134 -11.00 -19.75 -3.78
CA TRP A 134 -11.30 -18.65 -4.69
C TRP A 134 -12.05 -17.48 -4.05
N GLY A 135 -12.67 -17.68 -2.89
CA GLY A 135 -13.52 -16.69 -2.25
C GLY A 135 -14.99 -16.78 -2.64
N ASN A 136 -15.83 -16.17 -1.80
CA ASN A 136 -17.28 -16.01 -2.01
C ASN A 136 -17.66 -14.55 -1.72
N VAL A 137 -17.42 -13.70 -2.70
CA VAL A 137 -17.53 -12.23 -2.60
C VAL A 137 -18.74 -11.73 -3.38
N ASN A 138 -19.41 -10.69 -2.88
CA ASN A 138 -20.47 -9.99 -3.62
C ASN A 138 -19.87 -8.79 -4.40
N PRO A 139 -19.75 -8.88 -5.74
CA PRO A 139 -19.03 -7.89 -6.55
C PRO A 139 -19.75 -6.53 -6.67
N VAL A 140 -21.00 -6.44 -6.24
CA VAL A 140 -21.80 -5.20 -6.29
C VAL A 140 -22.35 -4.82 -4.91
N GLY A 141 -21.85 -5.47 -3.86
CA GLY A 141 -22.19 -5.15 -2.47
C GLY A 141 -21.56 -3.84 -2.02
N PRO A 142 -21.98 -3.31 -0.84
CA PRO A 142 -21.43 -2.06 -0.30
C PRO A 142 -19.92 -2.14 -0.02
N ARG A 143 -19.38 -3.35 0.14
CA ARG A 143 -17.95 -3.61 0.35
C ARG A 143 -17.18 -3.95 -0.94
N GLY A 144 -17.85 -4.05 -2.09
CA GLY A 144 -17.23 -4.49 -3.35
C GLY A 144 -16.16 -3.55 -3.91
N VAL A 145 -15.95 -2.39 -3.28
CA VAL A 145 -14.84 -1.47 -3.57
C VAL A 145 -13.55 -1.83 -2.83
N TYR A 146 -13.59 -2.82 -1.91
CA TYR A 146 -12.47 -3.27 -1.10
C TYR A 146 -12.33 -4.81 -1.12
N ASP A 147 -13.45 -5.53 -1.10
CA ASP A 147 -13.50 -6.98 -1.27
C ASP A 147 -13.19 -7.30 -2.75
N GLU A 148 -11.89 -7.31 -3.11
CA GLU A 148 -11.37 -7.53 -4.48
C GLU A 148 -10.48 -8.77 -4.60
#